data_AF-A0A3A8E539-F1
#
_entry.id   AF-A0A3A8E539-F1
#
_cell.length_a   1.000
_cell.length_b   1.000
_cell.length_c   1.000
_cell.angle_alpha   90.00
_cell.angle_beta   90.00
_cell.angle_gamma   90.00
#
_symmetry.space_group_name_H-M   'P 1'
#
loop_
_entity.id
_entity.type
_entity.pdbx_description
1 polymer ?
#
loop_
_entity_poly.entity_id
_entity_poly.type
_entity_poly.pdbx_seq_one_letter_code
_entity_poly.pdbx_strand_id
1 'polypeptide(L)' 'SKVEGVSKTDVSFDKRQAVVTFDDAKTNVQKLTKATEDAGYPSSLKR' A
#
# COMPACT_ATOMS: atom_id res chain seq x y z
N SER A 1 6.28 -7.69 6.73
CA SER A 1 5.04 -7.45 7.52
C SER A 1 3.87 -7.35 6.56
N LYS A 2 2.85 -8.21 6.71
CA LYS A 2 1.63 -8.18 5.88
C LYS A 2 0.58 -7.34 6.63
N VAL A 3 0.08 -6.28 6.01
CA VAL A 3 -0.95 -5.42 6.63
C VAL A 3 -2.27 -6.18 6.64
N GLU A 4 -2.82 -6.38 7.84
CA GLU A 4 -4.16 -6.99 7.98
C GLU A 4 -5.20 -6.10 7.29
N GLY A 5 -6.04 -6.72 6.45
CA GLY A 5 -7.01 -6.01 5.59
C GLY A 5 -6.55 -5.82 4.15
N VAL A 6 -5.30 -6.12 3.79
CA VAL A 6 -4.89 -6.17 2.38
C VAL A 6 -5.35 -7.48 1.75
N SER A 7 -6.28 -7.36 0.79
CA SER A 7 -6.86 -8.50 0.09
C SER A 7 -6.02 -8.86 -1.14
N LYS A 8 -5.51 -7.86 -1.86
CA LYS A 8 -4.67 -8.06 -3.04
C LYS A 8 -3.64 -6.95 -3.21
N THR A 9 -2.47 -7.31 -3.70
CA THR A 9 -1.39 -6.38 -4.05
C THR A 9 -0.90 -6.73 -5.44
N ASP A 10 -0.97 -5.78 -6.36
CA ASP A 10 -0.47 -5.91 -7.72
C ASP A 10 0.68 -4.90 -7.88
N VAL A 11 1.88 -5.40 -8.22
CA VAL A 11 3.09 -4.57 -8.32
C VAL A 11 3.57 -4.59 -9.75
N SER A 12 3.43 -3.44 -10.41
CA SER A 12 3.96 -3.21 -11.75
C SER A 12 5.33 -2.55 -11.63
N PHE A 13 6.40 -3.35 -11.72
CA PHE A 13 7.78 -2.86 -11.71
C PHE A 13 8.11 -2.00 -12.93
N ASP A 14 7.53 -2.34 -14.08
CA ASP A 14 7.70 -1.63 -15.35
C ASP A 14 7.30 -0.15 -15.23
N LYS A 15 6.16 0.10 -14.57
CA LYS A 15 5.65 1.45 -14.30
C LYS A 15 6.05 1.99 -12.92
N ARG A 16 6.74 1.19 -12.10
CA ARG A 16 7.00 1.45 -10.67
C ARG A 16 5.72 1.85 -9.91
N GLN A 17 4.60 1.20 -10.22
CA GLN A 17 3.31 1.43 -9.58
C GLN A 17 2.88 0.19 -8.79
N ALA A 18 2.34 0.40 -7.59
CA ALA A 18 1.72 -0.66 -6.80
C ALA A 18 0.23 -0.33 -6.62
N VAL A 19 -0.63 -1.27 -7.02
CA VAL A 19 -2.07 -1.21 -6.81
C VAL A 19 -2.40 -2.15 -5.67
N VAL A 20 -2.86 -1.58 -4.55
CA VAL A 20 -3.23 -2.37 -3.36
C VAL A 20 -4.74 -2.31 -3.21
N THR A 21 -5.39 -3.47 -3.28
CA THR A 21 -6.79 -3.64 -2.91
C THR A 21 -6.85 -4.04 -1.45
N PHE A 22 -7.42 -3.16 -0.64
CA PHE A 22 -7.55 -3.36 0.79
C PHE A 22 -8.97 -3.04 1.24
N ASP A 23 -9.35 -3.62 2.37
CA ASP A 23 -10.63 -3.38 3.03
C ASP A 23 -10.54 -2.12 3.89
N ASP A 24 -11.20 -1.05 3.47
CA ASP A 24 -11.17 0.27 4.13
C ASP A 24 -11.71 0.22 5.57
N ALA A 25 -12.53 -0.80 5.90
CA ALA A 25 -13.03 -1.00 7.25
C ALA A 25 -11.97 -1.55 8.23
N LYS A 26 -10.89 -2.16 7.72
CA LYS A 26 -9.82 -2.79 8.53
C LYS A 26 -8.49 -2.07 8.41
N THR A 27 -8.21 -1.48 7.25
CA THR A 27 -6.97 -0.75 6.99
C THR A 27 -7.26 0.48 6.13
N ASN A 28 -6.43 1.50 6.24
CA ASN A 28 -6.63 2.76 5.54
C ASN A 28 -5.33 3.18 4.87
N VAL A 29 -5.40 4.01 3.84
CA VAL A 29 -4.24 4.41 3.06
C VAL A 29 -3.16 5.05 3.93
N GLN A 30 -3.53 5.80 4.97
CA GLN A 30 -2.55 6.35 5.91
C GLN A 30 -1.70 5.27 6.58
N LYS A 31 -2.29 4.12 6.96
CA LYS A 31 -1.54 2.98 7.52
C LYS A 31 -0.64 2.34 6.47
N LEU A 32 -1.12 2.21 5.23
CA LEU A 32 -0.32 1.67 4.12
C LEU A 32 0.87 2.57 3.79
N THR A 33 0.65 3.88 3.65
CA THR A 33 1.70 4.87 3.44
C THR A 33 2.72 4.83 4.55
N LYS A 34 2.28 4.81 5.82
CA LYS A 34 3.17 4.73 6.98
C LYS A 34 3.97 3.42 7.02
N ALA A 35 3.36 2.29 6.67
CA ALA A 35 4.07 1.01 6.59
C ALA A 35 5.12 1.00 5.46
N THR A 36 4.84 1.64 4.33
CA THR A 36 5.83 1.78 3.25
C THR A 36 6.94 2.77 3.60
N GLU A 37 6.62 3.84 4.33
CA GLU A 37 7.59 4.83 4.82
C GLU A 37 8.53 4.24 5.89
N ASP A 38 7.99 3.47 6.84
CA ASP A 38 8.77 2.72 7.84
C ASP A 38 9.71 1.70 7.18
N ALA A 39 9.28 1.11 6.05
CA ALA A 39 10.10 0.24 5.22
C ALA A 39 11.18 0.98 4.40
N GLY A 40 11.25 2.32 4.49
CA GLY A 40 12.22 3.15 3.76
C GLY A 40 11.77 3.59 2.36
N TYR A 41 10.52 3.34 1.99
CA TYR A 41 9.94 3.68 0.69
C TYR A 41 8.68 4.54 0.87
N PRO A 42 8.82 5.85 1.16
CA PRO A 42 7.67 6.73 1.28
C PRO A 42 6.88 6.72 -0.05
N SER A 43 5.64 6.24 0.00
CA SER A 43 4.76 6.15 -1.16
C SER A 43 3.65 7.20 -1.10
N SER A 44 3.41 7.90 -2.20
CA SER A 44 2.36 8.91 -2.30
C SER A 44 1.13 8.36 -3.01
N LEU A 45 -0.04 8.67 -2.48
CA LEU A 45 -1.30 8.43 -3.17
C LEU A 45 -1.34 9.23 -4.47
N LYS A 46 -1.51 8.53 -5.59
CA LYS A 46 -1.83 9.17 -6.86
C LYS A 46 -3.33 9.52 -6.84
N ARG A 47 -3.65 10.80 -6.80
CA ARG A 47 -5.02 11.33 -6.95
C ARG A 47 -5.53 11.15 -8.36
#